data_AF-A0A4Q6GNI7-F1
#
_entry.id   AF-A0A4Q6GNI7-F1
#
_cell.length_a   1.000
_cell.length_b   1.000
_cell.length_c   1.000
_cell.angle_alpha   90.00
_cell.angle_beta   90.00
_cell.angle_gamma   90.00
#
_symmetry.space_group_name_H-M   'P 1'
#
loop_
_entity.id
_entity.type
_entity.pdbx_description
1 polymer ?
#
loop_
_entity_poly.entity_id
_entity_poly.type
_entity_poly.pdbx_seq_one_letter_code
_entity_poly.pdbx_strand_id
1 'polypeptide(L)'
;MASSPEHREQHEQHEGPAASPFGQTLYRFLFFDWLFRDVSAARNLFERHAAREHNRRMSRYLPVYMRRWSVLATFDFALGFLFERVLSATMLSALFFTGTCVTITGVVVMTVLWLLLAARLP
;
A
#
# COMPACT_ATOMS: atom_id res chain seq x y z
N MET A 1 3.67 12.82 -53.92
CA MET A 1 2.21 13.05 -53.83
C MET A 1 1.59 11.75 -53.38
N ALA A 2 0.83 11.76 -52.26
CA ALA A 2 -0.01 10.68 -51.72
C ALA A 2 0.73 9.40 -51.21
N SER A 3 0.94 9.17 -49.90
CA SER A 3 0.00 8.85 -48.79
C SER A 3 -0.12 7.34 -48.51
N SER A 4 0.47 6.91 -47.37
CA SER A 4 0.13 5.84 -46.39
C SER A 4 -0.76 4.65 -46.80
N PRO A 5 -0.50 3.41 -46.28
CA PRO A 5 -0.74 3.13 -44.86
C PRO A 5 0.22 2.11 -44.22
N GLU A 6 1.18 2.58 -43.42
CA GLU A 6 1.85 1.75 -42.37
C GLU A 6 1.06 1.83 -41.05
N HIS A 7 -0.24 1.62 -41.15
CA HIS A 7 -1.16 1.52 -40.02
C HIS A 7 -1.74 0.10 -40.03
N ARG A 8 -1.01 -0.90 -39.51
CA ARG A 8 -1.59 -2.21 -39.15
C ARG A 8 -0.70 -3.15 -38.32
N GLU A 9 0.16 -2.59 -37.48
CA GLU A 9 0.63 -3.28 -36.28
C GLU A 9 0.10 -2.49 -35.08
N GLN A 10 -1.21 -2.39 -34.83
CA GLN A 10 -2.03 -3.49 -34.31
C GLN A 10 -1.21 -4.57 -33.56
N HIS A 11 -0.30 -4.13 -32.68
CA HIS A 11 -0.17 -4.77 -31.38
C HIS A 11 -1.44 -4.44 -30.57
N GLU A 12 -2.57 -4.97 -31.04
CA GLU A 12 -3.70 -5.31 -30.19
C GLU A 12 -3.17 -6.38 -29.25
N GLN A 13 -2.52 -5.95 -28.16
CA GLN A 13 -2.35 -6.76 -26.96
C GLN A 13 -3.76 -7.02 -26.44
N HIS A 14 -4.37 -8.04 -27.04
CA HIS A 14 -5.58 -8.68 -26.62
C HIS A 14 -5.48 -8.94 -25.12
N GLU A 15 -6.41 -8.31 -24.41
CA GLU A 15 -6.82 -8.62 -23.05
C GLU A 15 -7.17 -10.11 -22.94
N GLY A 16 -6.17 -10.94 -22.63
CA GLY A 16 -6.40 -12.18 -21.88
C GLY A 16 -6.39 -11.83 -20.38
N PRO A 17 -7.18 -12.50 -19.51
CA PRO A 17 -7.12 -12.28 -18.08
C PRO A 17 -5.77 -12.79 -17.58
N ALA A 18 -4.74 -11.95 -17.70
CA ALA A 18 -3.43 -12.21 -17.16
C ALA A 18 -3.64 -12.38 -15.66
N ALA A 19 -3.58 -13.64 -15.22
CA ALA A 19 -3.61 -14.00 -13.81
C ALA A 19 -2.62 -13.06 -13.11
N SER A 20 -3.16 -12.10 -12.36
CA SER A 20 -2.32 -11.10 -11.72
C SER A 20 -1.33 -11.87 -10.86
N PRO A 21 -0.01 -11.72 -11.06
CA PRO A 21 0.97 -12.50 -10.32
C PRO A 21 0.68 -12.33 -8.83
N PHE A 22 0.68 -13.44 -8.07
CA PHE A 22 0.27 -13.46 -6.66
C PHE A 22 0.91 -12.33 -5.85
N GLY A 23 2.18 -12.00 -6.13
CA GLY A 23 2.89 -10.88 -5.52
C GLY A 23 2.27 -9.51 -5.76
N GLN A 24 1.68 -9.25 -6.93
CA GLN A 24 0.99 -7.99 -7.23
C GLN A 24 -0.32 -7.86 -6.45
N THR A 25 -1.04 -8.97 -6.29
CA THR A 25 -2.23 -9.03 -5.42
C THR A 25 -1.84 -8.83 -3.96
N LEU A 26 -0.78 -9.48 -3.50
CA LEU A 26 -0.27 -9.33 -2.14
C LEU A 26 0.20 -7.89 -1.86
N TYR A 27 0.90 -7.29 -2.82
CA TYR A 27 1.33 -5.90 -2.75
C TYR A 27 0.13 -4.96 -2.66
N ARG A 28 -0.90 -5.10 -3.51
CA ARG A 28 -2.11 -4.25 -3.44
C ARG A 28 -2.96 -4.52 -2.19
N PHE A 29 -2.81 -5.70 -1.59
CA PHE A 29 -3.50 -6.09 -0.36
C PHE A 29 -2.84 -5.50 0.89
N LEU A 30 -1.50 -5.43 0.90
CA LEU A 30 -0.69 -4.89 2.00
C LEU A 30 -0.41 -3.40 1.85
N PHE A 31 -0.01 -2.94 0.66
CA PHE A 31 0.37 -1.57 0.38
C PHE A 31 -0.77 -0.77 -0.28
N PHE A 32 -0.84 0.50 0.07
CA PHE A 32 -1.84 1.46 -0.42
C PHE A 32 -1.22 2.51 -1.36
N ASP A 33 0.08 2.44 -1.65
CA ASP A 33 0.80 3.40 -2.50
C ASP A 33 0.11 3.61 -3.85
N TRP A 34 -0.30 2.51 -4.50
CA TRP A 34 -1.06 2.53 -5.76
C TRP A 34 -2.39 3.30 -5.69
N LEU A 35 -2.99 3.44 -4.49
CA LEU A 35 -4.27 4.12 -4.32
C LEU A 35 -4.13 5.65 -4.36
N PHE A 36 -2.93 6.18 -4.11
CA PHE A 36 -2.69 7.62 -4.07
C PHE A 36 -1.97 8.07 -5.32
N ARG A 37 -2.39 9.24 -5.83
CA ARG A 37 -1.76 9.89 -6.97
C ARG A 37 -0.74 10.89 -6.48
N ASP A 38 0.47 10.85 -7.03
CA ASP A 38 1.53 11.79 -6.67
C ASP A 38 1.14 13.22 -7.10
N VAL A 39 1.11 14.13 -6.13
CA VAL A 39 0.76 15.55 -6.31
C VAL A 39 1.99 16.36 -6.74
N SER A 40 3.21 15.82 -6.54
CA SER A 40 4.48 16.48 -6.85
C SER A 40 4.78 16.48 -8.35
N ALA A 41 4.29 15.48 -9.08
CA ALA A 41 4.46 15.34 -10.52
C ALA A 41 3.57 16.28 -11.36
N ALA A 42 2.56 16.91 -10.74
CA ALA A 42 1.60 17.75 -11.44
C ALA A 42 2.19 19.13 -11.80
N ARG A 43 2.15 19.48 -13.09
CA ARG A 43 2.71 20.73 -13.63
C ARG A 43 1.85 21.96 -13.34
N ASN A 44 0.54 21.78 -13.17
CA ASN A 44 -0.45 22.86 -13.03
C ASN A 44 -1.18 22.81 -11.68
N LEU A 45 -1.58 23.98 -11.17
CA LEU A 45 -2.32 24.10 -9.90
C LEU A 45 -3.64 23.31 -9.93
N PHE A 46 -4.37 23.34 -11.04
CA PHE A 46 -5.62 22.59 -11.20
C PHE A 46 -5.42 21.08 -11.11
N GLU A 47 -4.33 20.57 -11.69
CA GLU A 47 -3.99 19.15 -11.67
C GLU A 47 -3.57 18.70 -10.27
N ARG A 48 -2.86 19.57 -9.52
CA ARG A 48 -2.56 19.36 -8.09
C ARG A 48 -3.83 19.31 -7.24
N HIS A 49 -4.78 20.22 -7.46
CA HIS A 49 -6.05 20.22 -6.73
C HIS A 49 -6.89 18.97 -7.04
N ALA A 50 -6.94 18.53 -8.30
CA ALA A 50 -7.62 17.31 -8.70
C ALA A 50 -6.99 16.06 -8.07
N ALA A 51 -5.65 15.96 -8.08
CA ALA A 51 -4.92 14.86 -7.44
C ALA A 51 -5.15 14.83 -5.91
N ARG A 52 -5.16 16.00 -5.25
CA ARG A 52 -5.40 16.10 -3.80
C ARG A 52 -6.84 15.71 -3.42
N GLU A 53 -7.83 16.13 -4.19
CA GLU A 53 -9.24 15.75 -3.96
C GLU A 53 -9.48 14.26 -4.20
N HIS A 54 -8.85 13.68 -5.22
CA HIS A 54 -8.86 12.25 -5.47
C HIS A 54 -8.26 11.50 -4.27
N ASN A 55 -7.04 11.83 -3.87
CA ASN A 55 -6.36 11.25 -2.71
C ASN A 55 -7.23 11.34 -1.45
N ARG A 56 -7.95 12.45 -1.26
CA ARG A 56 -8.86 12.62 -0.13
C ARG A 56 -10.04 11.64 -0.16
N ARG A 57 -10.67 11.44 -1.31
CA ARG A 57 -11.77 10.45 -1.46
C ARG A 57 -11.26 9.03 -1.20
N MET A 58 -10.05 8.73 -1.65
CA MET A 58 -9.38 7.45 -1.42
C MET A 58 -8.94 7.23 0.03
N SER A 59 -8.73 8.30 0.81
CA SER A 59 -8.28 8.21 2.20
C SER A 59 -9.18 7.36 3.10
N ARG A 60 -10.46 7.22 2.75
CA ARG A 60 -11.43 6.37 3.47
C ARG A 60 -11.01 4.89 3.53
N TYR A 61 -10.15 4.44 2.62
CA TYR A 61 -9.68 3.06 2.58
C TYR A 61 -8.44 2.79 3.44
N LEU A 62 -7.67 3.82 3.85
CA LEU A 62 -6.49 3.68 4.71
C LEU A 62 -6.79 2.92 6.03
N PRO A 63 -7.88 3.24 6.78
CA PRO A 63 -8.23 2.51 8.00
C PRO A 63 -8.42 1.00 7.79
N VAL A 64 -8.84 0.58 6.60
CA VAL A 64 -9.00 -0.84 6.26
C VAL A 64 -7.65 -1.54 6.18
N TYR A 65 -6.65 -0.88 5.57
CA TYR A 65 -5.27 -1.37 5.55
C TYR A 65 -4.68 -1.40 6.95
N MET A 66 -4.87 -0.34 7.74
CA MET A 66 -4.40 -0.26 9.11
C MET A 66 -4.92 -1.43 9.95
N ARG A 67 -6.21 -1.77 9.84
CA ARG A 67 -6.79 -2.93 10.53
C ARG A 67 -6.09 -4.24 10.16
N ARG A 68 -5.77 -4.46 8.87
CA ARG A 68 -5.06 -5.67 8.41
C ARG A 68 -3.66 -5.75 9.01
N TRP A 69 -2.93 -4.64 8.98
CA TRP A 69 -1.59 -4.54 9.55
C TRP A 69 -1.59 -4.68 11.08
N SER A 70 -2.61 -4.16 11.79
CA SER A 70 -2.78 -4.37 13.23
C SER A 70 -3.02 -5.84 13.58
N VAL A 71 -3.76 -6.58 12.74
CA VAL A 71 -3.95 -8.03 12.93
C VAL A 71 -2.63 -8.77 12.77
N LEU A 72 -1.82 -8.43 11.75
CA LEU A 72 -0.46 -8.99 11.61
C LEU A 72 0.40 -8.67 12.84
N ALA A 73 0.47 -7.40 13.25
CA ALA A 73 1.27 -7.00 14.42
C ALA A 73 0.85 -7.72 15.71
N THR A 74 -0.46 -7.91 15.91
CA THR A 74 -0.99 -8.63 17.08
C THR A 74 -0.65 -10.13 16.99
N PHE A 75 -0.72 -10.70 15.78
CA PHE A 75 -0.37 -12.10 15.53
C PHE A 75 1.12 -12.36 15.75
N ASP A 76 2.01 -11.52 15.20
CA ASP A 76 3.46 -11.59 15.40
C ASP A 76 3.83 -11.43 16.88
N PHE A 77 3.21 -10.48 17.59
CA PHE A 77 3.42 -10.29 19.02
C PHE A 77 2.96 -11.51 19.83
N ALA A 78 1.79 -12.06 19.52
CA ALA A 78 1.27 -13.25 20.17
C ALA A 78 2.16 -14.48 19.91
N LEU A 79 2.69 -14.62 18.69
CA LEU A 79 3.68 -15.65 18.37
C LEU A 79 4.95 -15.47 19.19
N GLY A 80 5.52 -14.26 19.23
CA GLY A 80 6.71 -13.96 20.03
C GLY A 80 6.51 -14.33 21.51
N PHE A 81 5.38 -13.95 22.09
CA PHE A 81 5.01 -14.30 23.46
C PHE A 81 4.87 -15.82 23.66
N LEU A 82 4.24 -16.53 22.71
CA LEU A 82 4.07 -17.98 22.77
C LEU A 82 5.41 -18.71 22.65
N PHE A 83 6.29 -18.28 21.74
CA PHE A 83 7.63 -18.86 21.56
C PHE A 83 8.51 -18.66 22.78
N GLU A 84 8.44 -17.49 23.41
CA GLU A 84 9.15 -17.23 24.67
C GLU A 84 8.63 -18.12 25.81
N ARG A 85 7.31 -18.29 25.91
CA ARG A 85 6.68 -19.09 26.96
C ARG A 85 6.82 -20.61 26.78
N VAL A 86 6.81 -21.10 25.54
CA VAL A 86 6.76 -22.55 25.23
C VAL A 86 8.12 -23.13 24.91
N LEU A 87 9.01 -22.39 24.23
CA LEU A 87 10.27 -22.93 23.72
C LEU A 87 11.53 -22.39 24.43
N SER A 88 11.41 -21.38 25.30
CA SER A 88 12.57 -20.68 25.91
C SER A 88 13.60 -20.21 24.85
N ALA A 89 13.14 -20.00 23.61
CA ALA A 89 13.98 -19.67 22.47
C ALA A 89 14.13 -18.15 22.33
N THR A 90 14.96 -17.56 23.18
CA THR A 90 15.15 -16.09 23.31
C THR A 90 15.51 -15.41 21.99
N MET A 91 16.32 -16.05 21.14
CA MET A 91 16.70 -15.48 19.84
C MET A 91 15.53 -15.40 18.84
N LEU A 92 14.62 -16.37 18.87
CA LEU A 92 13.48 -16.38 17.96
C LEU A 92 12.42 -15.37 18.40
N SER A 93 12.19 -15.24 19.72
CA SER A 93 11.34 -14.18 20.28
C SER A 93 11.85 -12.78 19.90
N ALA A 94 13.16 -12.55 19.96
CA ALA A 94 13.76 -11.28 19.57
C ALA A 94 13.49 -10.90 18.11
N LEU A 95 13.50 -11.87 17.18
CA LEU A 95 13.18 -11.65 15.76
C LEU A 95 11.70 -11.28 15.55
N PHE A 96 10.77 -12.00 16.18
CA PHE A 96 9.35 -11.68 16.11
C PHE A 96 9.03 -10.33 16.76
N PHE A 97 9.73 -9.99 17.84
CA PHE A 97 9.60 -8.70 18.51
C PHE A 97 10.10 -7.54 17.64
N THR A 98 11.26 -7.70 16.99
CA THR A 98 11.74 -6.69 16.02
C THR A 98 10.79 -6.56 14.83
N GLY A 99 10.26 -7.68 14.32
CA GLY A 99 9.21 -7.69 13.29
C GLY A 99 7.98 -6.90 13.73
N THR A 100 7.49 -7.14 14.94
CA THR A 100 6.36 -6.41 15.54
C THR A 100 6.64 -4.91 15.62
N CYS A 101 7.85 -4.51 16.05
CA CYS A 101 8.27 -3.10 16.11
C CYS A 101 8.25 -2.41 14.74
N VAL A 102 8.75 -3.08 13.70
CA VAL A 102 8.72 -2.58 12.32
C VAL A 102 7.28 -2.43 11.83
N THR A 103 6.44 -3.43 12.09
CA THR A 103 5.02 -3.41 11.71
C THR A 103 4.26 -2.29 12.41
N ILE A 104 4.49 -2.09 13.71
CA ILE A 104 3.90 -0.98 14.49
C ILE A 104 4.34 0.37 13.91
N THR A 105 5.63 0.53 13.61
CA THR A 105 6.16 1.76 13.01
C THR A 105 5.46 2.04 11.67
N GLY A 106 5.26 1.02 10.85
CA GLY A 106 4.47 1.10 9.62
C GLY A 106 3.04 1.58 9.88
N VAL A 107 2.32 0.98 10.83
CA VAL A 107 0.95 1.40 11.20
C VAL A 107 0.92 2.85 11.68
N VAL A 108 1.90 3.30 12.46
CA VAL A 108 2.00 4.70 12.92
C VAL A 108 2.17 5.65 11.73
N VAL A 109 3.09 5.37 10.80
CA VAL A 109 3.28 6.18 9.59
C VAL A 109 1.99 6.24 8.77
N MET A 110 1.31 5.10 8.57
CA MET A 110 0.01 5.06 7.89
C MET A 110 -1.05 5.91 8.62
N THR A 111 -1.04 5.90 9.95
CA THR A 111 -1.96 6.70 10.78
C THR A 111 -1.71 8.19 10.60
N VAL A 112 -0.45 8.61 10.65
CA VAL A 112 -0.07 10.02 10.46
C VAL A 112 -0.45 10.47 9.05
N LEU A 113 -0.15 9.68 8.02
CA LEU A 113 -0.55 9.99 6.65
C LEU A 113 -2.07 10.10 6.50
N TRP A 114 -2.82 9.18 7.11
CA TRP A 114 -4.27 9.23 7.12
C TRP A 114 -4.79 10.47 7.84
N LEU A 115 -4.25 10.83 9.00
CA LEU A 115 -4.62 12.03 9.74
C LEU A 115 -4.31 13.30 8.94
N LEU A 116 -3.14 13.41 8.31
CA LEU A 116 -2.78 14.54 7.46
C LEU A 116 -3.75 14.69 6.29
N LEU A 117 -4.17 13.57 5.70
CA LEU A 117 -5.05 13.57 4.52
C LEU A 117 -6.53 13.74 4.87
N ALA A 118 -6.97 13.23 6.03
CA ALA A 118 -8.35 13.26 6.49
C ALA A 118 -8.67 14.51 7.33
N ALA A 119 -7.76 14.96 8.20
CA ALA A 119 -8.03 15.99 9.21
C ALA A 119 -7.90 17.44 8.69
N ARG A 120 -7.62 17.67 7.40
CA ARG A 120 -7.39 19.02 6.84
C ARG A 120 -6.40 19.83 7.69
N LEU A 121 -5.26 19.25 8.09
CA LEU A 121 -4.22 20.07 8.72
C LEU A 121 -3.79 21.15 7.72
N PRO A 122 -3.90 22.44 8.09
CA PRO A 122 -3.65 23.59 7.22
C PRO A 122 -2.21 23.63 6.71
#